data_AF-A0A091V9U3-F1
#
_entry.id   AF-A0A091V9U3-F1
#
_cell.length_a   1.000
_cell.length_b   1.000
_cell.length_c   1.000
_cell.angle_alpha   90.00
_cell.angle_beta   90.00
_cell.angle_gamma   90.00
#
_symmetry.space_group_name_H-M   'P 1'
#
loop_
_entity.id
_entity.type
_entity.pdbx_description
1 polymer ?
#
loop_
_entity_poly.entity_id
_entity_poly.type
_entity_poly.pdbx_seq_one_letter_code
_entity_poly.pdbx_strand_id
1 'polypeptide(L)'
;GWKDAIRTTIINFNNEKMQITWAARELFPSENVSFSYTFDEGEHKVWKPCPTYLLDQDYNSGCLFKTEGPTLAISIRNNNGSEEFFSKRLKSDFYIKPNRPENVTFFWKEDTVTVSCNKPERAVRCLRLELQYKSKFDKDWQSRTSKCCSVGEQGFDPRKCYSFRVRLKRLVPYCNVVNYSSDWEAETFWMNGTLLGNSC
;
A
#
# COMPACT_ATOMS: atom_id res chain seq x y z
N GLY A 1 -23.84 -1.37 -20.19
CA GLY A 1 -22.99 -2.31 -20.96
C GLY A 1 -21.77 -2.65 -20.14
N TRP A 2 -21.15 -3.80 -20.34
CA TRP A 2 -20.03 -4.36 -19.53
C TRP A 2 -18.77 -3.47 -19.39
N LYS A 3 -18.76 -2.27 -19.98
CA LYS A 3 -17.63 -1.33 -20.05
C LYS A 3 -17.17 -0.75 -18.70
N ASP A 4 -17.99 -0.79 -17.65
CA ASP A 4 -17.69 -0.11 -16.37
C ASP A 4 -17.34 -1.03 -15.19
N ALA A 5 -17.40 -2.36 -15.35
CA ALA A 5 -17.39 -3.28 -14.20
C ALA A 5 -16.30 -4.36 -14.23
N ILE A 6 -15.16 -4.11 -14.87
CA ILE A 6 -14.00 -4.97 -14.65
C ILE A 6 -13.45 -4.73 -13.25
N ARG A 7 -13.48 -5.78 -12.40
CA ARG A 7 -12.90 -5.76 -11.06
C ARG A 7 -11.37 -5.67 -11.18
N THR A 8 -10.88 -4.45 -11.19
CA THR A 8 -9.45 -4.14 -11.20
C THR A 8 -8.93 -3.92 -9.78
N THR A 9 -7.74 -4.42 -9.48
CA THR A 9 -6.97 -4.01 -8.30
C THR A 9 -5.85 -3.08 -8.77
N ILE A 10 -5.71 -1.93 -8.11
CA ILE A 10 -4.82 -0.86 -8.55
C ILE A 10 -3.96 -0.45 -7.36
N ILE A 11 -2.66 -0.66 -7.47
CA ILE A 11 -1.71 -0.36 -6.41
C ILE A 11 -0.60 0.50 -6.99
N ASN A 12 -0.30 1.63 -6.35
CA ASN A 12 0.86 2.46 -6.63
C ASN A 12 1.86 2.29 -5.48
N PHE A 13 2.90 1.50 -5.68
CA PHE A 13 3.93 1.27 -4.66
C PHE A 13 4.77 2.53 -4.50
N ASN A 14 4.54 3.24 -3.39
CA ASN A 14 5.25 4.45 -2.98
C ASN A 14 5.43 5.54 -4.06
N ASN A 15 4.52 5.61 -5.03
CA ASN A 15 4.65 6.52 -6.18
C ASN A 15 5.83 6.23 -7.12
N GLU A 16 6.32 4.99 -7.12
CA GLU A 16 7.45 4.54 -7.94
C GLU A 16 7.00 3.56 -9.03
N LYS A 17 6.08 2.65 -8.68
CA LYS A 17 5.64 1.56 -9.55
C LYS A 17 4.14 1.30 -9.42
N MET A 18 3.46 1.24 -10.54
CA MET A 18 2.08 0.79 -10.64
C MET A 18 2.02 -0.73 -10.81
N GLN A 19 1.03 -1.33 -10.14
CA GLN A 19 0.55 -2.68 -10.40
C GLN A 19 -0.95 -2.63 -10.59
N ILE A 20 -1.41 -3.08 -11.74
CA ILE A 20 -2.83 -3.17 -12.07
C ILE A 20 -3.13 -4.60 -12.44
N THR A 21 -4.05 -5.24 -11.74
CA THR A 21 -4.48 -6.61 -12.00
C THR A 21 -5.96 -6.69 -12.29
N TRP A 22 -6.36 -7.70 -13.06
CA TRP A 22 -7.74 -8.04 -13.40
C TRP A 22 -7.92 -9.56 -13.32
N ALA A 23 -9.17 -10.01 -13.17
CA ALA A 23 -9.49 -11.42 -13.13
C ALA A 23 -9.47 -12.01 -14.55
N ALA A 24 -8.29 -12.41 -15.03
CA ALA A 24 -8.06 -12.84 -16.42
C ALA A 24 -9.03 -13.93 -16.88
N ARG A 25 -9.12 -15.05 -16.14
CA ARG A 25 -9.93 -16.22 -16.56
C ARG A 25 -11.43 -16.01 -16.40
N GLU A 26 -11.83 -15.19 -15.43
CA GLU A 26 -13.26 -14.87 -15.21
C GLU A 26 -13.78 -13.93 -16.30
N LEU A 27 -12.95 -13.00 -16.78
CA LEU A 27 -13.35 -11.96 -17.71
C LEU A 27 -13.02 -12.30 -19.17
N PHE A 28 -11.93 -13.03 -19.39
CA PHE A 28 -11.38 -13.39 -20.70
C PHE A 28 -11.06 -14.90 -20.73
N PRO A 29 -12.06 -15.78 -20.68
CA PRO A 29 -11.85 -17.23 -20.54
C PRO A 29 -11.18 -17.86 -21.77
N SER A 30 -11.35 -17.27 -22.95
CA SER A 30 -10.96 -17.83 -24.26
C SER A 30 -9.90 -17.02 -24.99
N GLU A 31 -9.41 -15.92 -24.42
CA GLU A 31 -8.45 -15.05 -25.10
C GLU A 31 -7.49 -14.37 -24.13
N ASN A 32 -6.29 -14.06 -24.63
CA ASN A 32 -5.35 -13.21 -23.93
C ASN A 32 -5.63 -11.73 -24.27
N VAL A 33 -5.33 -10.83 -23.35
CA VAL A 33 -5.59 -9.39 -23.51
C VAL A 33 -4.32 -8.57 -23.50
N SER A 34 -4.35 -7.45 -24.19
CA SER A 34 -3.29 -6.45 -24.16
C SER A 34 -3.64 -5.31 -23.23
N PHE A 35 -2.64 -4.80 -22.50
CA PHE A 35 -2.77 -3.65 -21.61
C PHE A 35 -1.93 -2.49 -22.13
N SER A 36 -2.52 -1.29 -22.17
CA SER A 36 -1.82 -0.06 -22.47
C SER A 36 -2.17 1.03 -21.46
N TYR A 37 -1.26 1.98 -21.27
CA TYR A 37 -1.42 3.08 -20.33
C TYR A 37 -0.83 4.38 -20.85
N THR A 38 -1.25 5.50 -20.27
CA THR A 38 -0.61 6.78 -20.48
C THR A 38 -0.80 7.69 -19.28
N PHE A 39 0.23 8.50 -18.99
CA PHE A 39 0.16 9.62 -18.06
C PHE A 39 0.02 10.97 -18.81
N ASP A 40 0.02 10.94 -20.14
CA ASP A 40 -0.09 12.14 -20.97
C ASP A 40 -1.53 12.65 -21.01
N GLU A 41 -1.66 13.98 -21.06
CA GLU A 41 -2.92 14.68 -21.21
C GLU A 41 -2.98 15.45 -22.54
N GLY A 42 -4.17 15.84 -22.99
CA GLY A 42 -4.35 16.60 -24.25
C GLY A 42 -4.61 15.74 -25.50
N GLU A 43 -4.44 16.33 -26.68
CA GLU A 43 -4.75 15.68 -27.98
C GLU A 43 -3.64 14.72 -28.46
N HIS A 44 -2.40 14.94 -28.03
CA HIS A 44 -1.22 14.17 -28.46
C HIS A 44 -0.80 13.10 -27.43
N LYS A 45 -1.77 12.34 -26.91
CA LYS A 45 -1.48 11.30 -25.91
C LYS A 45 -0.78 10.12 -26.55
N VAL A 46 0.34 9.71 -25.99
CA VAL A 46 1.04 8.51 -26.42
C VAL A 46 0.70 7.35 -25.48
N TRP A 47 0.07 6.32 -26.03
CA TRP A 47 -0.21 5.08 -25.30
C TRP A 47 1.03 4.19 -25.27
N LYS A 48 1.46 3.81 -24.08
CA LYS A 48 2.57 2.89 -23.86
C LYS A 48 2.01 1.47 -23.67
N PRO A 49 2.60 0.44 -24.30
CA PRO A 49 2.24 -0.94 -24.01
C PRO A 49 2.72 -1.33 -22.61
N CYS A 50 2.14 -2.38 -22.04
CA CYS A 50 2.62 -2.96 -20.79
C CYS A 50 4.08 -3.45 -20.95
N PRO A 51 5.03 -2.96 -20.12
CA PRO A 51 6.41 -3.40 -20.20
C PRO A 51 6.64 -4.75 -19.50
N THR A 52 5.79 -5.12 -18.53
CA THR A 52 5.93 -6.38 -17.79
C THR A 52 4.55 -6.89 -17.39
N TYR A 53 4.11 -7.96 -18.04
CA TYR A 53 2.85 -8.63 -17.68
C TYR A 53 3.01 -9.51 -16.45
N LEU A 54 1.95 -9.54 -15.65
CA LEU A 54 1.72 -10.57 -14.63
C LEU A 54 0.83 -11.63 -15.26
N LEU A 55 1.12 -12.91 -14.97
CA LEU A 55 0.43 -14.05 -15.58
C LEU A 55 -0.38 -14.82 -14.53
N ASP A 56 -1.55 -15.28 -14.92
CA ASP A 56 -2.34 -16.29 -14.21
C ASP A 56 -2.68 -17.42 -15.20
N GLN A 57 -2.19 -18.63 -14.94
CA GLN A 57 -2.30 -19.77 -15.85
C GLN A 57 -1.86 -19.45 -17.30
N ASP A 58 -0.77 -18.69 -17.46
CA ASP A 58 -0.23 -18.21 -18.75
C ASP A 58 -1.07 -17.12 -19.46
N TYR A 59 -2.15 -16.63 -18.86
CA TYR A 59 -2.91 -15.47 -19.35
C TYR A 59 -2.46 -14.19 -18.69
N ASN A 60 -2.45 -13.08 -19.44
CA ASN A 60 -2.18 -11.76 -18.89
C ASN A 60 -3.27 -11.42 -17.85
N SER A 61 -2.86 -11.27 -16.59
CA SER A 61 -3.72 -10.99 -15.43
C SER A 61 -3.34 -9.69 -14.73
N GLY A 62 -2.26 -9.04 -15.18
CA GLY A 62 -1.89 -7.74 -14.70
C GLY A 62 -0.75 -7.10 -15.48
N CYS A 63 -0.44 -5.87 -15.12
CA CYS A 63 0.67 -5.11 -15.65
C CYS A 63 1.45 -4.42 -14.52
N LEU A 64 2.77 -4.48 -14.62
CA LEU A 64 3.72 -3.70 -13.82
C LEU A 64 4.38 -2.64 -14.69
N PHE A 65 4.37 -1.39 -14.24
CA PHE A 65 5.01 -0.27 -14.95
C PHE A 65 5.41 0.85 -14.00
N LYS A 66 6.30 1.74 -14.45
CA LYS A 66 6.76 2.89 -13.65
C LYS A 66 5.65 3.92 -13.47
N THR A 67 5.54 4.50 -12.29
CA THR A 67 4.65 5.65 -12.06
C THR A 67 5.31 6.92 -12.59
N GLU A 68 4.66 7.63 -13.51
CA GLU A 68 5.24 8.82 -14.17
C GLU A 68 4.50 10.13 -13.86
N GLY A 69 3.24 10.06 -13.42
CA GLY A 69 2.43 11.25 -13.16
C GLY A 69 1.21 10.97 -12.29
N PRO A 70 0.48 12.02 -11.89
CA PRO A 70 -0.68 11.93 -11.00
C PRO A 70 -1.94 11.44 -11.72
N THR A 71 -2.12 11.74 -13.01
CA THR A 71 -3.27 11.27 -13.79
C THR A 71 -2.85 10.08 -14.64
N LEU A 72 -3.57 8.97 -14.51
CA LEU A 72 -3.34 7.76 -15.28
C LEU A 72 -4.59 7.40 -16.08
N ALA A 73 -4.41 7.13 -17.37
CA ALA A 73 -5.40 6.44 -18.19
C ALA A 73 -4.90 5.04 -18.54
N ILE A 74 -5.78 4.05 -18.49
CA ILE A 74 -5.51 2.65 -18.82
C ILE A 74 -6.53 2.13 -19.83
N SER A 75 -6.11 1.18 -20.65
CA SER A 75 -6.96 0.47 -21.61
C SER A 75 -6.58 -1.02 -21.62
N ILE A 76 -7.57 -1.89 -21.55
CA ILE A 76 -7.46 -3.33 -21.77
C ILE A 76 -8.18 -3.64 -23.08
N ARG A 77 -7.47 -4.28 -23.98
CA ARG A 77 -7.94 -4.60 -25.32
C ARG A 77 -7.77 -6.09 -25.60
N ASN A 78 -8.43 -6.58 -26.63
CA ASN A 78 -8.14 -7.90 -27.19
C ASN A 78 -6.68 -7.98 -27.69
N ASN A 79 -6.23 -9.20 -28.00
CA ASN A 79 -4.81 -9.46 -28.32
C ASN A 79 -4.32 -8.73 -29.59
N ASN A 80 -5.20 -8.47 -30.55
CA ASN A 80 -4.86 -7.73 -31.78
C ASN A 80 -4.99 -6.19 -31.61
N GLY A 81 -5.45 -5.73 -30.44
CA GLY A 81 -5.59 -4.31 -30.10
C GLY A 81 -6.76 -3.58 -30.80
N SER A 82 -7.62 -4.29 -31.52
CA SER A 82 -8.71 -3.72 -32.31
C SER A 82 -9.93 -3.35 -31.46
N GLU A 83 -10.21 -4.11 -30.40
CA GLU A 83 -11.39 -3.95 -29.56
C GLU A 83 -10.99 -3.57 -28.14
N GLU A 84 -11.59 -2.50 -27.62
CA GLU A 84 -11.41 -2.06 -26.23
C GLU A 84 -12.48 -2.69 -25.34
N PHE A 85 -12.03 -3.56 -24.44
CA PHE A 85 -12.89 -4.19 -23.44
C PHE A 85 -13.11 -3.28 -22.23
N PHE A 86 -12.09 -2.51 -21.85
CA PHE A 86 -12.15 -1.64 -20.67
C PHE A 86 -11.20 -0.47 -20.79
N SER A 87 -11.66 0.71 -20.37
CA SER A 87 -10.80 1.86 -20.16
C SER A 87 -11.18 2.60 -18.90
N LYS A 88 -10.19 3.19 -18.24
CA LYS A 88 -10.40 3.94 -17.00
C LYS A 88 -9.39 5.06 -16.88
N ARG A 89 -9.85 6.22 -16.41
CA ARG A 89 -9.00 7.30 -15.94
C ARG A 89 -9.06 7.38 -14.42
N LEU A 90 -7.91 7.56 -13.78
CA LEU A 90 -7.79 7.65 -12.34
C LEU A 90 -6.63 8.54 -11.92
N LYS A 91 -6.62 8.90 -10.63
CA LYS A 91 -5.51 9.59 -9.99
C LYS A 91 -4.59 8.58 -9.31
N SER A 92 -3.38 8.38 -9.83
CA SER A 92 -2.43 7.34 -9.39
C SER A 92 -2.00 7.53 -7.93
N ASP A 93 -1.94 8.78 -7.48
CA ASP A 93 -1.61 9.21 -6.13
C ASP A 93 -2.69 8.84 -5.10
N PHE A 94 -3.90 8.47 -5.52
CA PHE A 94 -4.98 7.98 -4.66
C PHE A 94 -4.95 6.46 -4.41
N TYR A 95 -3.96 5.75 -4.99
CA TYR A 95 -3.80 4.30 -4.84
C TYR A 95 -2.45 3.94 -4.21
N ILE A 96 -1.85 4.87 -3.46
CA ILE A 96 -0.50 4.66 -2.92
C ILE A 96 -0.51 3.60 -1.81
N LYS A 97 0.29 2.55 -1.96
CA LYS A 97 0.75 1.69 -0.85
C LYS A 97 2.11 2.23 -0.38
N PRO A 98 2.22 2.80 0.84
CA PRO A 98 3.46 3.40 1.29
C PRO A 98 4.52 2.33 1.61
N ASN A 99 5.79 2.73 1.57
CA ASN A 99 6.87 1.91 2.10
C ASN A 99 6.77 1.76 3.63
N ARG A 100 7.49 0.76 4.13
CA ARG A 100 7.75 0.54 5.55
C ARG A 100 8.36 1.79 6.21
N PRO A 101 8.03 2.11 7.48
CA PRO A 101 8.66 3.23 8.18
C PRO A 101 10.16 2.95 8.40
N GLU A 102 11.02 3.92 8.06
CA GLU A 102 12.47 3.77 8.19
C GLU A 102 12.99 4.26 9.55
N ASN A 103 14.03 3.62 10.07
CA ASN A 103 14.70 3.98 11.33
C ASN A 103 13.73 4.14 12.50
N VAL A 104 12.91 3.12 12.73
CA VAL A 104 11.97 3.10 13.85
C VAL A 104 12.74 3.06 15.17
N THR A 105 12.39 3.97 16.07
CA THR A 105 12.97 4.04 17.42
C THR A 105 11.86 4.06 18.47
N PHE A 106 12.17 3.48 19.62
CA PHE A 106 11.28 3.40 20.78
C PHE A 106 11.94 4.13 21.94
N PHE A 107 11.27 5.16 22.45
CA PHE A 107 11.70 5.92 23.59
C PHE A 107 10.75 5.68 24.75
N TRP A 108 11.28 5.14 25.85
CA TRP A 108 10.52 4.87 27.06
C TRP A 108 10.73 5.95 28.11
N LYS A 109 9.64 6.40 28.71
CA LYS A 109 9.64 7.25 29.91
C LYS A 109 8.57 6.72 30.84
N GLU A 110 8.98 6.14 31.97
CA GLU A 110 8.08 5.49 32.93
C GLU A 110 7.23 4.41 32.23
N ASP A 111 5.90 4.50 32.32
CA ASP A 111 4.94 3.58 31.70
C ASP A 111 4.51 4.00 30.29
N THR A 112 5.21 4.97 29.70
CA THR A 112 4.89 5.57 28.39
C THR A 112 5.96 5.23 27.37
N VAL A 113 5.52 4.78 26.19
CA VAL A 113 6.37 4.62 25.01
C VAL A 113 6.04 5.66 23.96
N THR A 114 7.06 6.28 23.40
CA THR A 114 6.97 7.10 22.18
C THR A 114 7.74 6.42 21.06
N VAL A 115 7.06 6.14 19.96
CA VAL A 115 7.64 5.54 18.77
C VAL A 115 7.80 6.61 17.70
N SER A 116 8.98 6.68 17.11
CA SER A 116 9.30 7.62 16.04
C SER A 116 10.00 6.94 14.85
N CYS A 117 9.97 7.58 13.69
CA CYS A 117 10.68 7.14 12.48
C CYS A 117 11.20 8.32 11.67
N ASN A 118 12.01 8.03 10.65
CA ASN A 118 12.38 9.04 9.65
C ASN A 118 11.14 9.52 8.90
N LYS A 119 10.92 10.83 8.88
CA LYS A 119 9.83 11.41 8.11
C LYS A 119 10.13 11.25 6.62
N PRO A 120 9.22 10.64 5.84
CA PRO A 120 9.38 10.58 4.40
C PRO A 120 9.47 11.99 3.80
N GLU A 121 10.27 12.17 2.75
CA GLU A 121 10.44 13.49 2.10
C GLU A 121 9.13 14.02 1.49
N ARG A 122 8.25 13.11 1.06
CA ARG A 122 7.00 13.43 0.36
C ARG A 122 5.79 12.91 1.11
N ALA A 123 4.65 13.58 0.91
CA ALA A 123 3.33 13.13 1.37
C ALA A 123 3.16 12.87 2.88
N VAL A 124 3.99 13.48 3.75
CA VAL A 124 3.91 13.36 5.22
C VAL A 124 2.50 13.63 5.76
N ARG A 125 1.80 14.62 5.22
CA ARG A 125 0.42 14.98 5.64
C ARG A 125 -0.58 13.85 5.40
N CYS A 126 -0.32 13.00 4.40
CA CYS A 126 -1.15 11.87 4.00
C CYS A 126 -0.82 10.57 4.73
N LEU A 127 0.19 10.58 5.61
CA LEU A 127 0.64 9.40 6.33
C LEU A 127 0.28 9.48 7.81
N ARG A 128 -0.02 8.31 8.38
CA ARG A 128 -0.21 8.11 9.81
C ARG A 128 0.63 6.93 10.25
N LEU A 129 1.27 7.04 11.40
CA LEU A 129 1.99 5.92 12.00
C LEU A 129 0.99 5.14 12.87
N GLU A 130 0.84 3.85 12.60
CA GLU A 130 0.10 2.91 13.43
C GLU A 130 1.08 2.10 14.26
N LEU A 131 0.94 2.18 15.59
CA LEU A 131 1.54 1.28 16.55
C LEU A 131 0.49 0.24 16.95
N GLN A 132 0.85 -1.03 16.81
CA GLN A 132 0.13 -2.11 17.44
C GLN A 132 0.97 -2.73 18.54
N TYR A 133 0.31 -3.03 19.66
CA TYR A 133 0.93 -3.66 20.82
C TYR A 133 0.01 -4.70 21.43
N LYS A 134 0.61 -5.70 22.07
CA LYS A 134 -0.11 -6.67 22.91
C LYS A 134 0.80 -7.22 24.00
N SER A 135 0.25 -7.49 25.16
CA SER A 135 0.95 -8.25 26.20
C SER A 135 0.91 -9.76 25.92
N LYS A 136 1.72 -10.54 26.62
CA LYS A 136 1.63 -12.02 26.59
C LYS A 136 0.24 -12.57 26.98
N PHE A 137 -0.53 -11.80 27.74
CA PHE A 137 -1.85 -12.18 28.23
C PHE A 137 -2.98 -11.70 27.32
N ASP A 138 -2.68 -10.83 26.36
CA ASP A 138 -3.67 -10.27 25.45
C ASP A 138 -3.89 -11.26 24.28
N LYS A 139 -5.15 -11.54 23.96
CA LYS A 139 -5.50 -12.36 22.80
C LYS A 139 -5.31 -11.59 21.49
N ASP A 140 -5.68 -10.31 21.50
CA ASP A 140 -5.74 -9.45 20.33
C ASP A 140 -4.78 -8.27 20.44
N TRP A 141 -4.40 -7.72 19.28
CA TRP A 141 -3.60 -6.51 19.19
C TRP A 141 -4.43 -5.27 19.54
N GLN A 142 -3.88 -4.43 20.41
CA GLN A 142 -4.33 -3.06 20.59
C GLN A 142 -3.68 -2.17 19.53
N SER A 143 -4.33 -1.08 19.13
CA SER A 143 -3.84 -0.19 18.07
C SER A 143 -3.98 1.28 18.44
N ARG A 144 -2.91 2.04 18.19
CA ARG A 144 -2.89 3.50 18.22
C ARG A 144 -2.35 4.07 16.95
N THR A 145 -3.00 5.12 16.47
CA THR A 145 -2.62 5.80 15.24
C THR A 145 -2.45 7.28 15.51
N SER A 146 -1.35 7.87 15.04
CA SER A 146 -1.07 9.30 15.19
C SER A 146 -0.44 9.87 13.92
N LYS A 147 0.01 11.12 13.98
CA LYS A 147 0.71 11.83 12.90
C LYS A 147 1.89 10.99 12.39
N CYS A 148 2.29 11.25 11.15
CA CYS A 148 3.40 10.54 10.51
C CYS A 148 4.65 10.56 11.40
N CYS A 149 5.21 9.38 11.62
CA CYS A 149 6.44 9.15 12.38
C CYS A 149 6.49 9.65 13.82
N SER A 150 5.35 9.78 14.50
CA SER A 150 5.31 9.96 15.95
C SER A 150 4.00 9.46 16.51
N VAL A 151 4.07 8.42 17.35
CA VAL A 151 2.92 7.88 18.09
C VAL A 151 3.36 7.54 19.50
N GLY A 152 2.58 7.97 20.49
CA GLY A 152 2.81 7.66 21.89
C GLY A 152 1.64 6.91 22.48
N GLU A 153 1.93 6.04 23.45
CA GLU A 153 0.92 5.38 24.28
C GLU A 153 1.46 5.22 25.71
N GLN A 154 0.56 5.28 26.70
CA GLN A 154 0.84 5.19 28.13
C GLN A 154 0.13 4.00 28.78
N GLY A 155 0.45 3.70 30.04
CA GLY A 155 -0.19 2.64 30.81
C GLY A 155 0.39 1.25 30.61
N PHE A 156 1.65 1.14 30.17
CA PHE A 156 2.34 -0.14 30.06
C PHE A 156 2.83 -0.62 31.43
N ASP A 157 2.26 -1.71 31.98
CA ASP A 157 2.76 -2.34 33.22
C ASP A 157 4.21 -2.83 33.02
N PRO A 158 5.20 -2.33 33.79
CA PRO A 158 6.62 -2.69 33.62
C PRO A 158 6.90 -4.18 33.89
N ARG A 159 6.00 -4.89 34.58
CA ARG A 159 6.11 -6.32 34.87
C ARG A 159 5.63 -7.21 33.73
N LYS A 160 5.03 -6.64 32.69
CA LYS A 160 4.57 -7.39 31.51
C LYS A 160 5.55 -7.26 30.36
N CYS A 161 5.63 -8.33 29.58
CA CYS A 161 6.28 -8.30 28.29
C CYS A 161 5.27 -7.92 27.22
N TYR A 162 5.66 -6.99 26.33
CA TYR A 162 4.84 -6.54 25.21
C TYR A 162 5.53 -6.80 23.87
N SER A 163 4.76 -7.28 22.90
CA SER A 163 5.14 -7.32 21.48
C SER A 163 4.63 -6.05 20.81
N PHE A 164 5.50 -5.31 20.11
CA PHE A 164 5.19 -4.09 19.38
C PHE A 164 5.47 -4.26 17.89
N ARG A 165 4.61 -3.71 17.04
CA ARG A 165 4.84 -3.62 15.59
C ARG A 165 4.27 -2.33 15.03
N VAL A 166 4.87 -1.81 13.97
CA VAL A 166 4.50 -0.52 13.41
C VAL A 166 4.39 -0.54 11.90
N ARG A 167 3.55 0.32 11.35
CA ARG A 167 3.42 0.51 9.89
C ARG A 167 2.89 1.91 9.56
N LEU A 168 3.06 2.31 8.32
CA LEU A 168 2.47 3.55 7.79
C LEU A 168 1.12 3.27 7.14
N LYS A 169 0.14 4.11 7.42
CA LYS A 169 -1.19 4.10 6.78
C LYS A 169 -1.40 5.35 5.94
N ARG A 170 -2.13 5.21 4.84
CA ARG A 170 -2.63 6.35 4.06
C ARG A 170 -3.99 6.79 4.57
N LEU A 171 -4.25 8.09 4.50
CA LEU A 171 -5.56 8.66 4.85
C LEU A 171 -6.59 8.38 3.75
N VAL A 172 -7.72 7.80 4.13
CA VAL A 172 -8.89 7.61 3.28
C VAL A 172 -10.05 8.46 3.83
N PRO A 173 -10.86 9.13 2.98
CA PRO A 173 -10.81 9.15 1.51
C PRO A 173 -9.90 10.25 0.92
N TYR A 174 -9.24 11.05 1.76
CA TYR A 174 -8.60 12.30 1.32
C TYR A 174 -7.32 12.13 0.52
N CYS A 175 -6.50 11.15 0.86
CA CYS A 175 -5.23 10.89 0.19
C CYS A 175 -5.28 9.58 -0.61
N ASN A 176 -6.14 8.64 -0.26
CA ASN A 176 -6.36 7.40 -0.97
C ASN A 176 -7.85 7.09 -1.07
N VAL A 177 -8.24 6.32 -2.09
CA VAL A 177 -9.58 5.72 -2.18
C VAL A 177 -9.62 4.27 -1.67
N VAL A 178 -8.46 3.66 -1.43
CA VAL A 178 -8.33 2.31 -0.84
C VAL A 178 -7.51 2.40 0.44
N ASN A 179 -7.93 1.63 1.46
CA ASN A 179 -7.23 1.51 2.75
C ASN A 179 -5.92 0.73 2.61
N TYR A 180 -4.92 1.34 1.97
CA TYR A 180 -3.58 0.80 1.89
C TYR A 180 -2.72 1.23 3.07
N SER A 181 -1.97 0.25 3.56
CA SER A 181 -0.92 0.42 4.56
C SER A 181 0.36 -0.20 4.03
N SER A 182 1.49 0.25 4.55
CA SER A 182 2.74 -0.48 4.38
C SER A 182 2.61 -1.86 5.03
N ASP A 183 3.53 -2.74 4.68
CA ASP A 183 3.73 -3.92 5.48
C ASP A 183 4.22 -3.52 6.89
N TRP A 184 4.09 -4.45 7.84
CA TRP A 184 4.57 -4.25 9.21
C TRP A 184 6.09 -4.30 9.29
N GLU A 185 6.68 -3.48 10.15
CA GLU A 185 8.02 -3.73 10.67
C GLU A 185 8.09 -5.05 11.42
N ALA A 186 9.32 -5.55 11.58
CA ALA A 186 9.59 -6.68 12.45
C ALA A 186 9.05 -6.40 13.87
N GLU A 187 8.48 -7.42 14.48
CA GLU A 187 8.00 -7.29 15.86
C GLU A 187 9.19 -7.10 16.80
N THR A 188 9.03 -6.21 17.78
CA THR A 188 10.01 -5.98 18.85
C THR A 188 9.37 -6.30 20.18
N PHE A 189 10.17 -6.76 21.14
CA PHE A 189 9.68 -7.25 22.42
C PHE A 189 10.26 -6.40 23.54
N TRP A 190 9.40 -5.93 24.46
CA TRP A 190 9.80 -4.97 25.47
C TRP A 190 9.29 -5.37 26.85
N MET A 191 10.13 -5.23 27.87
CA MET A 191 9.76 -5.36 29.29
C MET A 191 10.50 -4.30 30.09
N ASN A 192 9.78 -3.57 30.95
CA ASN A 192 10.34 -2.50 31.78
C ASN A 192 11.22 -1.51 30.98
N GLY A 193 10.75 -1.09 29.80
CA GLY A 193 11.48 -0.17 28.91
C GLY A 193 12.74 -0.72 28.24
N THR A 194 13.03 -2.02 28.38
CA THR A 194 14.22 -2.67 27.82
C THR A 194 13.84 -3.58 26.66
N LEU A 195 14.59 -3.51 25.57
CA LEU A 195 14.42 -4.37 24.39
C LEU A 195 14.89 -5.79 24.70
N LEU A 196 14.06 -6.78 24.38
CA LEU A 196 14.35 -8.19 24.50
C LEU A 196 14.76 -8.79 23.15
N GLY A 197 15.55 -9.86 23.19
CA GLY A 197 16.14 -10.45 21.98
C GLY A 197 15.15 -11.19 21.08
N ASN A 198 14.37 -12.13 21.63
CA ASN A 198 13.70 -13.12 20.79
C ASN A 198 12.18 -13.26 20.99
N SER A 199 11.63 -13.00 22.18
CA SER A 199 10.17 -13.13 22.42
C SER A 199 9.71 -12.62 23.79
N CYS A 200 8.40 -12.44 23.89
CA CYS A 200 7.59 -12.59 25.10
C CYS A 200 7.01 -14.03 25.15
#